data_AF-A0A4Y2IUE1-F1
#
_entry.id   AF-A0A4Y2IUE1-F1
#
_cell.length_a   1.000
_cell.length_b   1.000
_cell.length_c   1.000
_cell.angle_alpha   90.00
_cell.angle_beta   90.00
_cell.angle_gamma   90.00
#
_symmetry.space_group_name_H-M   'P 1'
#
loop_
_entity.id
_entity.type
_entity.pdbx_description
1 polymer ?
#
loop_
_entity_poly.entity_id
_entity_poly.type
_entity_poly.pdbx_seq_one_letter_code
_entity_poly.pdbx_strand_id
1 'polypeptide(L)'
;MYLVEVDKSQAEQLFQVRSLLNLKVTIENFKKRPGYTQCWKCNYFHHSSNNCESKARCLKCGKNHRTAECEIKNKIPNPKCINCGKESHVASWRGCESFPKPKINNNYFNQFSHQRNANSFKSNWTVPQKTYANAVNNSNSTQNNFSAPPAQQMAPPNARQTESATNIN
;
A
#
# COMPACT_ATOMS: atom_id res chain seq x y z
N MET A 1 9.84 -15.96 -7.92
CA MET A 1 8.98 -16.49 -6.83
C MET A 1 7.87 -17.27 -7.49
N TYR A 2 7.71 -18.54 -7.13
CA TYR A 2 6.73 -19.45 -7.75
C TYR A 2 5.75 -19.93 -6.68
N LEU A 3 4.52 -20.22 -7.08
CA LEU A 3 3.55 -20.93 -6.25
C LEU A 3 3.58 -22.39 -6.64
N VAL A 4 3.66 -23.29 -5.66
CA VAL A 4 3.60 -24.73 -5.85
C VAL A 4 2.49 -25.25 -4.95
N GLU A 5 1.56 -26.01 -5.51
CA GLU A 5 0.51 -26.70 -4.76
C GLU A 5 1.00 -28.11 -4.44
N VAL A 6 0.83 -28.53 -3.19
CA VAL A 6 1.42 -29.77 -2.65
C VAL A 6 0.45 -30.36 -1.62
N ASP A 7 0.34 -31.68 -1.60
CA ASP A 7 -0.42 -32.39 -0.57
C ASP A 7 0.16 -32.16 0.83
N LYS A 8 -0.75 -32.01 1.80
CA LYS A 8 -0.40 -31.65 3.18
C LYS A 8 0.57 -32.65 3.84
N SER A 9 0.53 -33.92 3.43
CA SER A 9 1.42 -34.99 3.92
C SER A 9 2.89 -34.78 3.56
N GLN A 10 3.20 -34.11 2.45
CA GLN A 10 4.57 -33.88 1.96
C GLN A 10 5.10 -32.48 2.30
N ALA A 11 4.22 -31.56 2.72
CA ALA A 11 4.55 -30.16 2.92
C ALA A 11 5.69 -29.91 3.94
N GLU A 12 5.80 -30.70 5.00
CA GLU A 12 6.84 -30.53 6.04
C GLU A 12 8.25 -30.85 5.51
N GLN A 13 8.36 -31.88 4.66
CA GLN A 13 9.65 -32.31 4.09
C GLN A 13 10.23 -31.24 3.14
N LEU A 14 9.37 -30.50 2.43
CA LEU A 14 9.80 -29.46 1.51
C LEU A 14 10.53 -28.30 2.20
N PHE A 15 10.19 -27.94 3.45
CA PHE A 15 10.90 -26.87 4.17
C PHE A 15 12.37 -27.21 4.49
N GLN A 16 12.78 -28.48 4.35
CA GLN A 16 14.17 -28.91 4.51
C GLN A 16 15.00 -28.68 3.23
N VAL A 17 14.37 -28.52 2.07
CA VAL A 17 15.06 -28.35 0.77
C VAL A 17 15.74 -26.98 0.70
N ARG A 18 17.06 -26.98 0.54
CA ARG A 18 17.90 -25.76 0.44
C ARG A 18 18.36 -25.45 -0.99
N SER A 19 18.33 -26.43 -1.87
CA SER A 19 18.75 -26.30 -3.27
C SER A 19 17.87 -27.16 -4.18
N LEU A 20 17.59 -26.65 -5.38
CA LEU A 20 16.97 -27.39 -6.47
C LEU A 20 17.87 -27.22 -7.69
N LEU A 21 18.37 -28.33 -8.24
CA LEU A 21 19.47 -28.31 -9.21
C LEU A 21 20.65 -27.48 -8.65
N ASN A 22 21.23 -26.59 -9.46
CA ASN A 22 22.32 -25.69 -9.07
C ASN A 22 21.83 -24.36 -8.47
N LEU A 23 20.54 -24.25 -8.10
CA LEU A 23 19.93 -23.04 -7.54
C LEU A 23 19.68 -23.19 -6.04
N LYS A 24 20.19 -22.25 -5.24
CA LYS A 24 19.83 -22.12 -3.83
C LYS A 24 18.40 -21.57 -3.73
N VAL A 25 17.54 -22.25 -2.96
CA VAL A 25 16.12 -21.90 -2.81
C VAL A 25 15.76 -21.67 -1.36
N THR A 26 14.70 -20.90 -1.14
CA THR A 26 14.06 -20.71 0.16
C THR A 26 12.57 -20.96 -0.03
N ILE A 27 12.01 -21.88 0.76
CA ILE A 27 10.60 -22.23 0.73
C ILE A 27 9.92 -21.56 1.92
N GLU A 28 8.86 -20.81 1.64
CA GLU A 28 8.04 -20.11 2.64
C GLU A 28 6.57 -20.52 2.48
N ASN A 29 5.82 -20.52 3.59
CA ASN A 29 4.37 -20.70 3.53
C ASN A 29 3.73 -19.60 2.65
N PHE A 30 2.80 -19.99 1.78
CA PHE A 30 2.04 -19.04 0.97
C PHE A 30 1.20 -18.10 1.85
N LYS A 31 1.60 -16.83 1.90
CA LYS A 31 0.88 -15.76 2.60
C LYS A 31 -0.08 -15.09 1.62
N LYS A 32 -1.34 -15.56 1.60
CA LYS A 32 -2.43 -14.87 0.87
C LYS A 32 -2.48 -13.40 1.29
N ARG A 33 -2.51 -12.48 0.32
CA ARG A 33 -2.66 -11.05 0.61
C ARG A 33 -4.02 -10.81 1.28
N PRO A 34 -4.10 -10.07 2.40
CA PRO A 34 -5.37 -9.78 3.05
C PRO A 34 -6.24 -8.86 2.18
N GLY A 35 -7.56 -9.07 2.21
CA GLY A 35 -8.53 -8.33 1.43
C GLY A 35 -8.91 -9.01 0.11
N TYR A 36 -9.52 -8.23 -0.79
CA TYR A 36 -10.10 -8.71 -2.03
C TYR A 36 -9.42 -8.07 -3.23
N THR A 37 -8.96 -8.91 -4.16
CA THR A 37 -8.49 -8.48 -5.48
C THR A 37 -9.63 -7.72 -6.17
N GLN A 38 -9.35 -6.49 -6.59
CA GLN A 38 -10.25 -5.70 -7.43
C GLN A 38 -9.65 -5.63 -8.83
N CYS A 39 -10.43 -6.00 -9.83
CA CYS A 39 -10.02 -5.96 -11.23
C CYS A 39 -9.95 -4.50 -11.71
N TRP A 40 -8.81 -4.06 -12.25
CA TRP A 40 -8.66 -2.69 -12.75
C TRP A 40 -9.35 -2.45 -14.10
N LYS A 41 -9.72 -3.52 -14.84
CA LYS A 41 -10.51 -3.43 -16.07
C LYS A 41 -11.97 -3.11 -15.75
N CYS A 42 -12.64 -3.96 -14.97
CA CYS A 42 -14.09 -3.90 -14.75
C CYS A 42 -14.51 -3.45 -13.34
N ASN A 43 -13.57 -3.18 -12.42
CA ASN A 43 -13.80 -2.73 -11.03
C ASN A 43 -14.66 -3.64 -10.13
N TYR A 44 -14.97 -4.86 -10.58
CA TYR A 44 -15.50 -5.95 -9.74
C TYR A 44 -14.37 -6.63 -8.94
N PHE A 45 -14.77 -7.53 -8.04
CA PHE A 45 -13.86 -8.22 -7.12
C PHE A 45 -13.55 -9.67 -7.56
N HIS A 46 -12.63 -10.31 -6.85
CA HIS A 46 -12.24 -11.73 -6.95
C HIS A 46 -11.44 -12.17 -8.18
N HIS A 47 -11.08 -11.26 -9.10
CA HIS A 47 -10.23 -11.59 -10.26
C HIS A 47 -9.28 -10.45 -10.63
N SER A 48 -8.23 -10.78 -11.39
CA SER A 48 -7.25 -9.83 -11.94
C SER A 48 -7.70 -9.27 -13.29
N SER A 49 -7.08 -8.18 -13.74
CA SER A 49 -7.35 -7.59 -15.06
C SER A 49 -6.95 -8.49 -16.22
N ASN A 50 -5.94 -9.37 -16.04
CA ASN A 50 -5.38 -10.22 -17.09
C ASN A 50 -6.37 -11.29 -17.56
N ASN A 51 -7.14 -11.88 -16.64
CA ASN A 51 -8.20 -12.85 -16.93
C ASN A 51 -9.59 -12.19 -16.96
N CYS A 52 -9.68 -10.87 -17.14
CA CYS A 52 -10.96 -10.17 -17.18
C CYS A 52 -11.46 -10.03 -18.61
N GLU A 53 -12.46 -10.82 -18.98
CA GLU A 53 -13.13 -10.72 -20.29
C GLU A 53 -14.18 -9.59 -20.33
N SER A 54 -14.77 -9.24 -19.18
CA SER A 54 -15.79 -8.19 -19.05
C SER A 54 -15.39 -6.84 -19.67
N LYS A 55 -16.38 -6.05 -20.12
CA LYS A 55 -16.16 -4.68 -20.60
C LYS A 55 -15.48 -3.82 -19.53
N ALA A 56 -14.63 -2.89 -19.96
CA ALA A 56 -13.99 -1.95 -19.04
C ALA A 56 -15.04 -1.03 -18.40
N ARG A 57 -14.89 -0.70 -17.12
CA ARG A 57 -15.78 0.25 -16.41
C ARG A 57 -14.93 1.29 -15.71
N CYS A 58 -15.09 2.55 -16.08
CA CYS A 58 -14.31 3.64 -15.52
C CYS A 58 -14.67 3.91 -14.05
N LEU A 59 -13.67 3.95 -13.17
CA LEU A 59 -13.87 4.19 -11.74
C LEU A 59 -14.38 5.62 -11.44
N LYS A 60 -14.15 6.58 -12.35
CA LYS A 60 -14.55 7.99 -12.19
C LYS A 60 -15.98 8.27 -12.67
N CYS A 61 -16.37 7.74 -13.82
CA CYS A 61 -17.64 8.09 -14.48
C CYS A 61 -18.52 6.89 -14.88
N GLY A 62 -18.10 5.65 -14.63
CA GLY A 62 -18.87 4.44 -14.96
C GLY A 62 -18.97 4.07 -16.44
N LYS A 63 -18.50 4.93 -17.36
CA LYS A 63 -18.50 4.68 -18.82
C LYS A 63 -17.56 3.52 -19.22
N ASN A 64 -17.75 3.02 -20.44
CA ASN A 64 -17.06 1.86 -21.02
C ASN A 64 -15.61 2.16 -21.49
N HIS A 65 -14.73 2.60 -20.60
CA HIS A 65 -13.30 2.82 -20.87
C HIS A 65 -12.45 2.57 -19.61
N ARG A 66 -11.12 2.46 -19.75
CA ARG A 66 -10.22 2.36 -18.58
C ARG A 66 -10.10 3.71 -17.89
N THR A 67 -9.91 3.72 -16.57
CA THR A 67 -9.78 4.97 -15.79
C THR A 67 -8.68 5.92 -16.28
N ALA A 68 -7.65 5.41 -16.97
CA ALA A 68 -6.58 6.20 -17.59
C ALA A 68 -7.01 6.95 -18.88
N GLU A 69 -8.00 6.41 -19.59
CA GLU A 69 -8.58 7.00 -20.82
C GLU A 69 -9.69 8.02 -20.51
N CYS A 70 -9.96 8.28 -19.24
CA CYS A 70 -11.07 9.13 -18.82
C CYS A 70 -10.77 10.62 -19.01
N GLU A 71 -11.66 11.32 -19.71
CA GLU A 71 -11.69 12.80 -19.85
C GLU A 71 -11.56 13.52 -18.50
N ILE A 72 -12.18 12.98 -17.45
CA ILE A 72 -12.13 13.53 -16.10
C ILE A 72 -10.74 13.27 -15.50
N LYS A 73 -9.83 14.22 -15.65
CA LYS A 73 -8.49 14.18 -15.04
C LYS A 73 -8.52 14.61 -13.57
N ASN A 74 -9.28 15.66 -13.26
CA ASN A 74 -9.38 16.27 -11.93
C ASN A 74 -10.13 15.40 -10.89
N LYS A 75 -10.03 15.79 -9.61
CA LYS A 75 -10.78 15.17 -8.51
C LYS A 75 -12.27 15.52 -8.62
N ILE A 76 -13.13 14.50 -8.60
CA ILE A 76 -14.59 14.68 -8.52
C ILE A 76 -14.95 14.99 -7.06
N PRO A 77 -15.73 16.05 -6.76
CA PRO A 77 -16.11 16.38 -5.38
C PRO A 77 -17.02 15.32 -4.77
N ASN A 78 -18.10 14.95 -5.47
CA ASN A 78 -19.04 13.89 -5.08
C ASN A 78 -18.96 12.72 -6.09
N PRO A 79 -18.02 11.77 -5.91
CA PRO A 79 -17.94 10.61 -6.79
C PRO A 79 -19.10 9.63 -6.55
N LYS A 80 -19.58 9.02 -7.63
CA LYS A 80 -20.59 7.96 -7.61
C LYS A 80 -19.95 6.58 -7.67
N CYS A 81 -20.35 5.70 -6.77
CA CYS A 81 -19.84 4.34 -6.71
C CYS A 81 -20.47 3.47 -7.79
N ILE A 82 -19.68 2.97 -8.73
CA ILE A 82 -20.16 2.10 -9.83
C ILE A 82 -20.54 0.67 -9.41
N ASN A 83 -20.42 0.35 -8.11
CA ASN A 83 -20.79 -0.97 -7.55
C ASN A 83 -22.03 -0.90 -6.63
N CYS A 84 -22.26 0.20 -5.89
CA CYS A 84 -23.46 0.37 -5.04
C CYS A 84 -24.41 1.50 -5.49
N GLY A 85 -24.02 2.31 -6.47
CA GLY A 85 -24.82 3.43 -6.98
C GLY A 85 -24.84 4.69 -6.10
N LYS A 86 -24.35 4.64 -4.85
CA LYS A 86 -24.35 5.79 -3.93
C LYS A 86 -23.32 6.86 -4.31
N GLU A 87 -23.66 8.11 -4.01
CA GLU A 87 -22.81 9.28 -4.20
C GLU A 87 -22.16 9.63 -2.85
N SER A 88 -20.82 9.64 -2.84
CA SER A 88 -19.92 9.93 -1.69
C SER A 88 -18.53 9.35 -1.94
N HIS A 89 -18.45 8.20 -2.62
CA HIS A 89 -17.23 7.40 -2.73
C HIS A 89 -17.10 6.70 -4.10
N VAL A 90 -15.87 6.37 -4.46
CA VAL A 90 -15.54 5.52 -5.62
C VAL A 90 -15.60 4.03 -5.25
N ALA A 91 -15.80 3.16 -6.23
CA ALA A 91 -15.92 1.71 -6.02
C ALA A 91 -14.65 1.00 -5.49
N SER A 92 -13.52 1.69 -5.34
CA SER A 92 -12.32 1.18 -4.64
C SER A 92 -12.35 1.45 -3.13
N TRP A 93 -13.29 2.24 -2.62
CA TRP A 93 -13.42 2.54 -1.20
C TRP A 93 -13.84 1.31 -0.39
N ARG A 94 -13.03 0.96 0.61
CA ARG A 94 -13.19 -0.27 1.42
C ARG A 94 -14.40 -0.23 2.38
N GLY A 95 -14.95 0.96 2.65
CA GLY A 95 -16.16 1.15 3.46
C GLY A 95 -17.47 0.97 2.69
N CYS A 96 -17.42 0.73 1.36
CA CYS A 96 -18.62 0.55 0.54
C CYS A 96 -19.43 -0.66 1.02
N GLU A 97 -20.75 -0.56 1.03
CA GLU A 97 -21.63 -1.66 1.44
C GLU A 97 -21.53 -2.89 0.51
N SER A 98 -21.32 -2.65 -0.78
CA SER A 98 -21.04 -3.67 -1.80
C SER A 98 -19.56 -4.09 -1.84
N PHE A 99 -18.73 -3.59 -0.92
CA PHE A 99 -17.38 -4.11 -0.75
C PHE A 99 -17.47 -5.50 -0.10
N PRO A 100 -16.79 -6.54 -0.63
CA PRO A 100 -16.87 -7.87 -0.05
C PRO A 100 -16.35 -7.86 1.40
N LYS A 101 -17.14 -8.46 2.30
CA LYS A 101 -16.81 -8.57 3.72
C LYS A 101 -16.30 -9.98 4.03
N PRO A 102 -15.30 -10.14 4.91
CA PRO A 102 -14.84 -11.46 5.34
C PRO A 102 -16.02 -12.27 5.89
N LYS A 103 -16.30 -13.43 5.28
CA LYS A 103 -17.17 -14.42 5.92
C LYS A 103 -16.42 -14.91 7.16
N ILE A 104 -16.99 -14.66 8.34
CA ILE A 104 -16.40 -15.08 9.62
C ILE A 104 -16.55 -16.59 9.74
N ASN A 105 -15.57 -17.32 9.22
CA ASN A 105 -15.38 -18.74 9.52
C ASN A 105 -14.42 -18.81 10.72
N ASN A 106 -14.91 -19.33 11.85
CA ASN A 106 -14.14 -19.41 13.09
C ASN A 106 -12.82 -20.22 12.94
N ASN A 107 -12.77 -21.18 12.01
CA ASN A 107 -11.58 -21.96 11.71
C ASN A 107 -10.50 -21.15 10.96
N TYR A 108 -10.88 -20.07 10.26
CA TYR A 108 -9.94 -19.21 9.55
C TYR A 108 -9.13 -18.31 10.51
N PHE A 109 -9.71 -17.89 11.63
CA PHE A 109 -8.98 -17.07 12.61
C PHE A 109 -7.82 -17.85 13.27
N ASN A 110 -8.00 -19.16 13.48
CA ASN A 110 -6.97 -20.04 14.05
C ASN A 110 -5.73 -20.17 13.15
N GLN A 111 -5.87 -20.09 11.82
CA GLN A 111 -4.72 -20.12 10.91
C GLN A 111 -3.81 -18.88 11.03
N PHE A 112 -4.31 -17.75 11.54
CA PHE A 112 -3.54 -16.52 11.76
C PHE A 112 -3.19 -16.26 13.23
N SER A 113 -3.83 -16.95 14.19
CA SER A 113 -3.42 -16.91 15.60
C SER A 113 -2.12 -17.68 15.83
N HIS A 114 -1.95 -18.86 15.21
CA HIS A 114 -0.73 -19.66 15.34
C HIS A 114 0.53 -18.94 14.82
N GLN A 115 0.43 -18.10 13.78
CA GLN A 115 1.57 -17.30 13.30
C GLN A 115 1.92 -16.11 14.21
N ARG A 116 1.03 -15.67 15.11
CA ARG A 116 1.32 -14.59 16.07
C ARG A 116 2.00 -15.06 17.35
N ASN A 117 2.00 -16.36 17.64
CA ASN A 117 2.54 -16.91 18.88
C ASN A 117 3.95 -17.51 18.75
N ALA A 118 4.55 -17.47 17.56
CA ALA A 118 5.86 -18.08 17.27
C ALA A 118 7.07 -17.11 17.36
N ASN A 119 6.85 -15.83 17.68
CA ASN A 119 7.94 -14.83 17.85
C ASN A 119 7.58 -13.76 18.89
N SER A 120 7.31 -14.19 20.13
CA SER A 120 7.53 -13.32 21.29
C SER A 120 9.03 -13.27 21.59
N PHE A 121 9.78 -12.53 20.77
CA PHE A 121 11.12 -12.09 21.18
C PHE A 121 10.92 -11.15 22.38
N LYS A 122 11.19 -11.64 23.60
CA LYS A 122 11.23 -10.79 24.80
C LYS A 122 12.48 -9.91 24.78
N SER A 123 12.44 -8.84 24.00
CA SER A 123 13.45 -7.79 24.03
C SER A 123 13.26 -6.93 25.29
N ASN A 124 13.89 -7.33 26.41
CA ASN A 124 14.03 -6.50 27.62
C ASN A 124 15.06 -5.35 27.40
N TRP A 125 14.99 -4.68 26.25
CA TRP A 125 15.81 -3.51 25.91
C TRP A 125 14.94 -2.26 25.88
N THR A 126 14.44 -1.90 27.05
CA THR A 126 13.83 -0.58 27.28
C THR A 126 14.95 0.45 27.30
N VAL A 127 15.34 0.96 26.14
CA VAL A 127 16.13 2.21 26.08
C VAL A 127 15.22 3.32 26.60
N PRO A 128 15.57 4.03 27.69
CA PRO A 128 14.73 5.11 28.21
C PRO A 128 14.56 6.19 27.14
N GLN A 129 13.34 6.72 27.02
CA GLN A 129 12.98 7.74 26.04
C GLN A 129 13.80 9.02 26.26
N LYS A 130 14.94 9.14 25.58
CA LYS A 130 15.67 10.42 25.44
C LYS A 130 14.92 11.28 24.42
N THR A 131 13.90 11.99 24.90
CA THR A 131 13.27 13.07 24.15
C THR A 131 14.27 14.21 23.94
N TYR A 132 14.06 15.04 22.91
CA TYR A 132 14.93 16.17 22.59
C TYR A 132 15.15 17.12 23.79
N ALA A 133 14.10 17.33 24.60
CA ALA A 133 14.18 18.14 25.83
C ALA A 133 15.17 17.60 26.87
N ASN A 134 15.36 16.27 26.94
CA ASN A 134 16.27 15.64 27.90
C ASN A 134 17.76 15.86 27.55
N ALA A 135 18.08 16.29 26.33
CA ALA A 135 19.46 16.59 25.92
C ALA A 135 19.93 17.99 26.35
N VAL A 136 19.00 18.92 26.61
CA VAL A 136 19.31 20.35 26.87
C VAL A 136 19.45 20.66 28.37
N ASN A 137 18.94 19.80 29.24
CA ASN A 137 18.85 20.04 30.68
C ASN A 137 20.03 19.51 31.51
N ASN A 138 21.01 18.82 30.90
CA ASN A 138 22.15 18.29 31.65
C ASN A 138 23.28 19.33 31.76
N SER A 139 23.01 20.37 32.56
CA SER A 139 23.97 21.41 32.90
C SER A 139 25.08 20.86 33.80
N ASN A 140 26.15 20.34 33.21
CA ASN A 140 27.45 20.25 33.88
C ASN A 140 28.57 20.68 32.92
N SER A 141 29.38 21.61 33.40
CA SER A 141 30.28 22.43 32.61
C SER A 141 31.44 21.67 31.97
N THR A 142 31.61 21.84 30.66
CA THR A 142 32.91 22.25 30.10
C THR A 142 32.68 22.92 28.75
N GLN A 143 33.40 24.02 28.50
CA GLN A 143 33.15 24.89 27.36
C GLN A 143 33.61 24.27 26.04
N ASN A 144 32.86 24.48 24.97
CA ASN A 144 33.41 24.78 23.65
C ASN A 144 32.37 25.50 22.79
N ASN A 145 32.70 26.73 22.37
CA ASN A 145 31.86 27.53 21.49
C ASN A 145 31.85 26.95 20.08
N PHE A 146 30.67 26.57 19.59
CA PHE A 146 30.42 26.45 18.16
C PHE A 146 29.25 27.35 17.80
N SER A 147 29.58 28.56 17.33
CA SER A 147 28.60 29.52 16.82
C SER A 147 27.89 28.92 15.61
N ALA A 148 26.58 28.67 15.73
CA ALA A 148 25.77 28.27 14.58
C ALA A 148 25.71 29.43 13.56
N PRO A 149 25.91 29.17 12.26
CA PRO A 149 25.73 30.20 11.24
C PRO A 149 24.24 30.63 11.17
N PRO A 150 23.95 31.91 10.87
CA PRO A 150 22.58 32.38 10.78
C PRO A 150 21.82 31.70 9.63
N ALA A 151 20.55 31.37 9.87
CA ALA A 151 19.70 30.70 8.90
C ALA A 151 19.49 31.56 7.65
N GLN A 152 20.02 31.12 6.51
CA GLN A 152 19.71 31.74 5.22
C GLN A 152 18.29 31.36 4.80
N GLN A 153 17.41 32.35 4.65
CA GLN A 153 16.07 32.16 4.12
C GLN A 153 16.16 31.84 2.63
N MET A 154 15.58 30.71 2.21
CA MET A 154 15.46 30.39 0.78
C MET A 154 14.36 31.25 0.14
N ALA A 155 14.69 31.88 -0.99
CA ALA A 155 13.75 32.73 -1.73
C ALA A 155 12.55 31.93 -2.29
N PRO A 156 11.35 32.54 -2.42
CA PRO A 156 10.18 31.88 -2.98
C PRO A 156 10.34 31.55 -4.48
N PRO A 157 9.66 30.49 -4.98
CA PRO A 157 9.75 30.11 -6.39
C PRO A 157 9.14 31.18 -7.30
N ASN A 158 9.86 31.50 -8.38
CA ASN A 158 9.60 32.65 -9.23
C ASN A 158 8.35 32.46 -10.12
N ALA A 159 7.56 33.51 -10.31
CA ALA A 159 6.35 33.48 -11.13
C ALA A 159 6.72 33.46 -12.63
N ARG A 160 6.10 32.54 -13.40
CA ARG A 160 6.35 32.43 -14.84
C ARG A 160 5.61 33.55 -15.59
N GLN A 161 6.37 34.49 -16.14
CA GLN A 161 5.82 35.62 -16.89
C GLN A 161 5.18 35.17 -18.22
N THR A 162 4.16 35.91 -18.64
CA THR A 162 3.50 35.82 -19.94
C THR A 162 4.19 36.72 -20.95
N GLU A 163 4.51 36.22 -22.14
CA GLU A 163 4.94 37.05 -23.27
C GLU A 163 4.08 36.77 -24.51
N SER A 164 3.65 37.85 -25.16
CA SER A 164 2.81 37.86 -26.37
C SER A 164 3.50 38.71 -27.44
N ALA A 165 3.89 38.10 -28.57
CA ALA A 165 4.47 38.74 -29.78
C ALA A 165 4.64 37.69 -30.90
N THR A 166 4.57 37.95 -32.22
CA THR A 166 3.86 38.99 -33.02
C THR A 166 3.63 38.44 -34.45
N ASN A 167 2.89 39.16 -35.30
CA ASN A 167 2.59 38.77 -36.70
C ASN A 167 3.75 39.07 -37.68
N ILE A 168 4.07 38.13 -38.59
CA ILE A 168 4.83 38.27 -39.86
C ILE A 168 4.45 37.02 -40.70
N ASN A 169 4.01 37.04 -41.97
CA ASN A 169 3.68 38.08 -42.97
C ASN A 169 2.30 37.74 -43.58
#